data_AF-A5INF5-F1
#
_entry.id   AF-A5INF5-F1
#
_cell.length_a   1.000
_cell.length_b   1.000
_cell.length_c   1.000
_cell.angle_alpha   90.00
_cell.angle_beta   90.00
_cell.angle_gamma   90.00
#
_symmetry.space_group_name_H-M   'P 1'
#
loop_
_entity.id
_entity.type
_entity.pdbx_description
1 polymer ?
#
loop_
_entity_poly.entity_id
_entity_poly.type
_entity_poly.pdbx_seq_one_letter_code
_entity_poly.pdbx_strand_id
1 'polypeptide(L)'
;MKKIVVLMMSFVLVSCFAQVPDLLFSSKYPVPEWIRARGYMSAWFDWCEENEDLLKREFLRRIEEKEPLNPFFGSWYELFEKQLLGYCLGYKFVCWLEDEFSLERIAKLKREKIESKILEFLR
;
A
#
# COMPACT_ATOMS: atom_id res chain seq x y z
N MET A 1 16.41 9.63 4.46
CA MET A 1 15.04 9.34 4.95
C MET A 1 13.98 10.19 4.24
N LYS A 2 13.97 11.52 4.40
CA LYS A 2 12.89 12.43 3.92
C LYS A 2 12.59 12.47 2.40
N LYS A 3 13.44 11.92 1.52
CA LYS A 3 13.21 11.98 0.05
C LYS A 3 12.63 10.68 -0.53
N ILE A 4 13.00 9.53 0.02
CA ILE A 4 12.63 8.20 -0.53
C ILE A 4 11.19 7.82 -0.14
N VAL A 5 10.83 8.01 1.14
CA VAL A 5 9.46 7.78 1.63
C VAL A 5 8.47 8.72 0.93
N VAL A 6 8.88 9.96 0.64
CA VAL A 6 8.08 10.98 -0.04
C VAL A 6 7.87 10.68 -1.52
N LEU A 7 8.91 10.25 -2.23
CA LEU A 7 8.79 9.82 -3.62
C LEU A 7 7.89 8.60 -3.73
N MET A 8 8.04 7.63 -2.83
CA MET A 8 7.22 6.44 -2.82
C MET A 8 5.79 6.65 -2.35
N MET A 9 5.50 7.50 -1.38
CA MET A 9 4.11 7.79 -0.99
C MET A 9 3.39 8.67 -2.02
N SER A 10 4.12 9.60 -2.65
CA SER A 10 3.60 10.31 -3.82
C SER A 10 3.35 9.33 -4.96
N PHE A 11 4.25 8.37 -5.19
CA PHE A 11 4.06 7.33 -6.20
C PHE A 11 2.95 6.34 -5.80
N VAL A 12 2.80 5.98 -4.53
CA VAL A 12 1.72 5.11 -4.05
C VAL A 12 0.41 5.84 -4.22
N LEU A 13 0.25 7.07 -3.73
CA LEU A 13 -0.99 7.82 -3.93
C LEU A 13 -1.26 8.05 -5.43
N VAL A 14 -0.28 8.48 -6.21
CA VAL A 14 -0.44 8.70 -7.66
C VAL A 14 -0.72 7.40 -8.40
N SER A 15 0.00 6.30 -8.16
CA SER A 15 -0.22 4.98 -8.79
C SER A 15 -1.46 4.28 -8.27
N CYS A 16 -1.84 4.52 -7.02
CA CYS A 16 -3.13 4.12 -6.47
C CYS A 16 -4.24 4.77 -7.30
N PHE A 17 -4.17 6.09 -7.51
CA PHE A 17 -5.17 6.82 -8.30
C PHE A 17 -5.04 6.62 -9.83
N ALA A 18 -3.84 6.32 -10.37
CA ALA A 18 -3.56 6.31 -11.81
C ALA A 18 -3.39 4.92 -12.43
N GLN A 19 -2.98 3.90 -11.67
CA GLN A 19 -2.65 2.57 -12.21
C GLN A 19 -3.52 1.45 -11.64
N VAL A 20 -4.14 1.65 -10.46
CA VAL A 20 -5.01 0.63 -9.88
C VAL A 20 -6.27 1.21 -9.22
N PRO A 21 -7.07 2.03 -9.93
CA PRO A 21 -8.34 2.51 -9.39
C PRO A 21 -9.20 1.33 -8.89
N ASP A 22 -9.29 0.24 -9.65
CA ASP A 22 -10.13 -0.90 -9.26
C ASP A 22 -9.66 -1.68 -8.01
N LEU A 23 -8.38 -1.58 -7.63
CA LEU A 23 -7.83 -2.27 -6.44
C LEU A 23 -7.94 -1.41 -5.18
N LEU A 24 -7.82 -0.08 -5.30
CA LEU A 24 -7.98 0.83 -4.16
C LEU A 24 -9.38 1.01 -3.67
N PHE A 25 -10.35 0.56 -4.44
CA PHE A 25 -11.72 0.63 -4.00
C PHE A 25 -12.15 -0.70 -3.37
N SER A 26 -11.37 -1.78 -3.43
CA SER A 26 -11.87 -3.16 -3.30
C SER A 26 -12.38 -3.67 -1.93
N SER A 27 -11.97 -3.12 -0.79
CA SER A 27 -12.45 -3.56 0.55
C SER A 27 -13.53 -2.65 1.16
N LYS A 28 -13.81 -1.48 0.55
CA LYS A 28 -14.97 -0.60 0.90
C LYS A 28 -15.97 -0.44 -0.25
N TYR A 29 -15.52 -0.64 -1.48
CA TYR A 29 -16.29 -0.73 -2.70
C TYR A 29 -16.06 -2.13 -3.28
N PRO A 30 -17.08 -2.82 -3.81
CA PRO A 30 -16.92 -4.20 -4.23
C PRO A 30 -15.82 -4.34 -5.29
N VAL A 31 -14.87 -5.25 -5.07
CA VAL A 31 -13.97 -5.76 -6.13
C VAL A 31 -14.87 -6.08 -7.34
N PRO A 32 -14.67 -5.44 -8.50
CA PRO A 32 -15.46 -5.75 -9.67
C PRO A 32 -15.39 -7.25 -10.01
N GLU A 33 -16.51 -7.86 -10.37
CA GLU A 33 -16.61 -9.30 -10.60
C GLU A 33 -15.62 -9.81 -11.67
N TRP A 34 -15.27 -8.97 -12.63
CA TRP A 34 -14.27 -9.27 -13.66
C TRP A 34 -12.83 -9.36 -13.12
N ILE A 35 -12.52 -8.75 -11.97
CA ILE A 35 -11.25 -8.93 -11.26
C ILE A 35 -11.24 -10.26 -10.50
N ARG A 36 -12.35 -10.60 -9.83
CA ARG A 36 -12.50 -11.92 -9.16
C ARG A 36 -12.45 -13.08 -10.15
N ALA A 37 -12.95 -12.88 -11.38
CA ALA A 37 -12.90 -13.87 -12.46
C ALA A 37 -11.46 -14.20 -12.91
N ARG A 38 -10.47 -13.31 -12.66
CA ARG A 38 -9.04 -13.61 -12.80
C ARG A 38 -8.51 -14.11 -11.45
N GLY A 39 -8.78 -15.37 -11.09
CA GLY A 39 -8.49 -15.96 -9.77
C GLY A 39 -7.05 -15.81 -9.21
N TYR A 40 -6.09 -15.36 -10.01
CA TYR A 40 -4.76 -14.95 -9.53
C TYR A 40 -4.81 -13.67 -8.66
N MET A 41 -5.66 -12.70 -9.01
CA MET A 41 -5.71 -11.41 -8.32
C MET A 41 -6.43 -11.51 -6.96
N SER A 42 -7.43 -12.39 -6.84
CA SER A 42 -8.04 -12.72 -5.55
C SER A 42 -7.05 -13.42 -4.63
N ALA A 43 -6.35 -14.46 -5.11
CA ALA A 43 -5.36 -15.18 -4.31
C ALA A 43 -4.17 -14.30 -3.88
N TRP A 44 -3.79 -13.33 -4.71
CA TRP A 44 -2.77 -12.35 -4.33
C TRP A 44 -3.25 -11.43 -3.19
N PHE A 45 -4.49 -10.93 -3.28
CA PHE A 45 -5.05 -10.04 -2.27
C PHE A 45 -5.32 -10.78 -0.96
N ASP A 46 -5.92 -11.98 -1.03
CA ASP A 46 -6.16 -12.85 0.12
C ASP A 46 -4.85 -13.15 0.86
N TRP A 47 -3.78 -13.44 0.12
CA TRP A 47 -2.47 -13.63 0.73
C TRP A 47 -1.96 -12.37 1.44
N CYS A 48 -2.15 -11.19 0.83
CA CYS A 48 -1.72 -9.95 1.46
C CYS A 48 -2.53 -9.61 2.73
N GLU A 49 -3.83 -9.91 2.73
CA GLU A 49 -4.71 -9.81 3.91
C GLU A 49 -4.21 -10.71 5.04
N GLU A 50 -3.94 -11.98 4.75
CA GLU A 50 -3.44 -12.96 5.72
C GLU A 50 -2.04 -12.63 6.26
N ASN A 51 -1.25 -11.87 5.52
CA ASN A 51 0.15 -11.55 5.82
C ASN A 51 0.40 -10.06 6.09
N GLU A 52 -0.64 -9.28 6.42
CA GLU A 52 -0.52 -7.82 6.61
C GLU A 52 0.60 -7.45 7.61
N ASP A 53 0.66 -8.12 8.75
CA ASP A 53 1.67 -7.87 9.79
C ASP A 53 3.09 -8.20 9.31
N LEU A 54 3.25 -9.23 8.48
CA LEU A 54 4.54 -9.58 7.88
C LEU A 54 4.99 -8.47 6.92
N LEU A 55 4.08 -7.96 6.10
CA LEU A 55 4.34 -6.87 5.16
C LEU A 55 4.72 -5.59 5.89
N LYS A 56 3.98 -5.22 6.95
CA LYS A 56 4.28 -4.06 7.79
C LYS A 56 5.67 -4.15 8.39
N ARG A 57 6.01 -5.30 9.01
CA ARG A 57 7.32 -5.52 9.62
C ARG A 57 8.46 -5.43 8.63
N GLU A 58 8.35 -6.08 7.47
CA GLU A 58 9.42 -6.04 6.45
C GLU A 58 9.56 -4.64 5.84
N PHE A 59 8.45 -3.93 5.63
CA PHE A 59 8.49 -2.55 5.15
C PHE A 59 9.15 -1.61 6.17
N LEU A 60 8.79 -1.74 7.45
CA LEU A 60 9.38 -0.97 8.55
C LEU A 60 10.87 -1.27 8.71
N ARG A 61 11.26 -2.56 8.72
CA ARG A 61 12.66 -2.98 8.80
C ARG A 61 13.50 -2.34 7.69
N ARG A 62 13.02 -2.34 6.44
CA ARG A 62 13.73 -1.71 5.32
C ARG A 62 13.87 -0.20 5.49
N ILE A 63 12.86 0.48 6.06
CA ILE A 63 12.95 1.91 6.37
C ILE A 63 14.06 2.16 7.40
N GLU A 64 14.08 1.37 8.48
CA GLU A 64 15.04 1.49 9.58
C GLU A 64 16.47 1.22 9.11
N GLU A 65 16.66 0.14 8.35
CA GLU A 65 17.95 -0.29 7.79
C GLU A 65 18.36 0.50 6.53
N LYS A 66 17.53 1.44 6.07
CA LYS A 66 17.75 2.25 4.85
C LYS A 66 17.94 1.39 3.59
N GLU A 67 17.28 0.23 3.56
CA GLU A 67 17.28 -0.64 2.39
C GLU A 67 16.40 -0.08 1.27
N PRO A 68 16.67 -0.48 0.01
CA PRO A 68 15.79 -0.18 -1.11
C PRO A 68 14.39 -0.77 -0.90
N LEU A 69 13.38 0.07 -1.18
CA LEU A 69 11.97 -0.30 -1.12
C LEU A 69 11.41 -0.71 -2.49
N ASN A 70 12.23 -0.67 -3.55
CA ASN A 70 11.84 -1.15 -4.89
C ASN A 70 11.28 -2.59 -4.92
N PRO A 71 11.61 -3.53 -4.01
CA PRO A 71 11.00 -4.86 -4.05
C PRO A 71 9.51 -4.86 -3.70
N PHE A 72 9.01 -3.81 -3.05
CA PHE A 72 7.58 -3.64 -2.80
C PHE A 72 6.82 -3.11 -4.04
N PHE A 73 7.45 -2.38 -4.95
CA PHE A 73 6.74 -1.63 -6.00
C PHE A 73 7.07 -2.02 -7.43
N GLY A 74 8.22 -2.65 -7.68
CA GLY A 74 8.63 -3.01 -9.03
C GLY A 74 8.06 -4.36 -9.47
N SER A 75 7.61 -4.44 -10.72
CA SER A 75 7.12 -5.68 -11.35
C SER A 75 8.21 -6.72 -11.64
N TRP A 76 9.48 -6.33 -11.53
CA TRP A 76 10.64 -7.20 -11.77
C TRP A 76 11.25 -7.76 -10.47
N TYR A 77 10.67 -7.40 -9.32
CA TYR A 77 11.15 -7.83 -8.02
C TYR A 77 10.11 -8.71 -7.34
N GLU A 78 10.60 -9.70 -6.62
CA GLU A 78 9.78 -10.54 -5.77
C GLU A 78 10.22 -10.39 -4.31
N LEU A 79 9.22 -10.36 -3.44
CA LEU A 79 9.37 -10.41 -2.01
C LEU A 79 8.31 -11.41 -1.51
N PHE A 80 8.74 -12.42 -0.76
CA PHE A 80 7.87 -13.55 -0.38
C PHE A 80 7.20 -14.24 -1.58
N GLU A 81 7.92 -14.34 -2.72
CA GLU A 81 7.39 -14.90 -3.98
C GLU A 81 6.18 -14.13 -4.55
N LYS A 82 5.98 -12.88 -4.10
CA LYS A 82 4.95 -11.97 -4.58
C LYS A 82 5.58 -10.70 -5.14
N GLN A 83 4.89 -10.09 -6.09
CA GLN A 83 5.26 -8.80 -6.68
C GLN A 83 4.28 -7.72 -6.19
N LEU A 84 4.68 -6.45 -6.32
CA LEU A 84 3.80 -5.29 -6.14
C LEU A 84 3.14 -5.18 -4.74
N LEU A 85 3.73 -5.80 -3.71
CA LEU A 85 3.18 -5.85 -2.34
C LEU A 85 2.96 -4.47 -1.70
N GLY A 86 3.68 -3.45 -2.16
CA GLY A 86 3.53 -2.07 -1.71
C GLY A 86 2.18 -1.46 -2.09
N TYR A 87 1.51 -1.96 -3.12
CA TYR A 87 0.16 -1.54 -3.48
C TYR A 87 -0.88 -2.07 -2.49
N CYS A 88 -0.73 -3.31 -2.01
CA CYS A 88 -1.61 -3.81 -0.96
C CYS A 88 -1.39 -3.04 0.35
N LEU A 89 -0.13 -2.84 0.75
CA LEU A 89 0.17 -2.13 1.98
C LEU A 89 -0.29 -0.66 1.92
N GLY A 90 -0.14 -0.01 0.76
CA GLY A 90 -0.65 1.34 0.51
C GLY A 90 -2.17 1.42 0.57
N TYR A 91 -2.86 0.43 0.00
CA TYR A 91 -4.30 0.30 0.09
C TYR A 91 -4.78 0.21 1.54
N LYS A 92 -4.19 -0.71 2.31
CA LYS A 92 -4.47 -0.90 3.73
C LYS A 92 -4.24 0.35 4.55
N PHE A 93 -3.16 1.08 4.26
CA PHE A 93 -2.89 2.35 4.92
C PHE A 93 -3.97 3.40 4.65
N VAL A 94 -4.48 3.50 3.42
CA VAL A 94 -5.59 4.41 3.10
C VAL A 94 -6.86 4.00 3.85
N CYS A 95 -7.21 2.72 3.89
CA CYS A 95 -8.36 2.24 4.66
C CYS A 95 -8.24 2.56 6.15
N TRP A 96 -7.06 2.34 6.73
CA TRP A 96 -6.80 2.68 8.13
C TRP A 96 -6.89 4.19 8.39
N LEU A 97 -6.47 5.04 7.46
CA LEU A 97 -6.67 6.49 7.57
C LEU A 97 -8.14 6.90 7.49
N GLU A 98 -8.99 6.12 6.79
CA GLU A 98 -10.42 6.41 6.67
C GLU A 98 -11.19 6.28 8.00
N ASP A 99 -10.60 5.62 9.01
CA ASP A 99 -11.16 5.57 10.37
C ASP A 99 -11.16 6.96 11.04
N GLU A 100 -10.25 7.85 10.63
CA GLU A 100 -10.08 9.20 11.21
C GLU A 100 -10.38 10.34 10.23
N PHE A 101 -10.21 10.11 8.92
CA PHE A 101 -10.25 11.14 7.90
C PHE A 101 -11.15 10.75 6.73
N SER A 102 -11.91 11.70 6.18
CA SER A 102 -12.55 11.46 4.87
C SER A 102 -11.49 11.34 3.77
N LEU A 103 -11.81 10.65 2.67
CA LEU A 103 -10.93 10.55 1.50
C LEU A 103 -10.46 11.92 0.99
N GLU A 104 -11.36 12.92 0.94
CA GLU A 104 -11.00 14.29 0.56
C GLU A 104 -9.93 14.88 1.50
N ARG A 105 -10.05 14.59 2.80
CA ARG A 105 -9.10 15.08 3.80
C ARG A 105 -7.78 14.32 3.73
N ILE A 106 -7.81 13.00 3.48
CA ILE A 106 -6.61 12.18 3.24
C ILE A 106 -5.81 12.76 2.08
N ALA A 107 -6.47 13.09 0.96
CA ALA A 107 -5.84 13.68 -0.22
C ALA A 107 -5.20 15.06 0.04
N LYS A 108 -5.61 15.76 1.11
CA LYS A 108 -5.10 17.08 1.51
C LYS A 108 -4.14 17.02 2.70
N LEU A 109 -3.82 15.84 3.23
CA LEU A 109 -2.91 15.72 4.38
C LEU A 109 -1.53 16.26 4.02
N LYS A 110 -0.94 17.04 4.93
CA LYS A 110 0.44 17.50 4.80
C LYS A 110 1.39 16.31 4.96
N ARG A 111 2.51 16.37 4.25
CA ARG A 111 3.57 15.35 4.28
C ARG A 111 3.93 14.91 5.69
N GLU A 112 4.16 15.86 6.60
CA GLU A 112 4.60 15.56 7.97
C GLU A 112 3.57 14.73 8.74
N LYS A 113 2.28 14.95 8.45
CA LYS A 113 1.19 14.17 9.05
C LYS A 113 1.12 12.77 8.44
N ILE A 114 1.34 12.64 7.12
CA ILE A 114 1.40 11.35 6.43
C ILE A 114 2.58 10.52 6.97
N GLU A 115 3.77 11.13 7.10
CA GLU A 115 4.96 10.46 7.65
C GLU A 115 4.72 9.96 9.09
N SER A 116 4.06 10.75 9.93
CA SER A 116 3.69 10.32 11.28
C SER A 116 2.68 9.16 11.24
N LYS A 117 1.68 9.25 10.38
CA LYS A 117 0.59 8.27 10.29
C LYS A 117 1.04 6.94 9.71
N ILE A 118 1.94 6.93 8.73
CA ILE A 118 2.48 5.67 8.20
C ILE A 118 3.31 4.94 9.26
N LEU A 119 4.09 5.64 10.08
CA LEU A 119 4.84 5.03 11.17
C LEU A 119 3.92 4.48 12.27
N GLU A 120 2.77 5.11 12.49
CA GLU A 120 1.73 4.62 13.41
C GLU A 120 1.08 3.35 12.85
N PHE A 121 0.71 3.35 11.56
CA PHE A 121 0.11 2.20 10.88
C PHE A 121 1.03 0.96 10.78
N LEU A 122 2.34 1.18 10.64
CA LEU A 122 3.33 0.11 10.51
C LEU A 122 3.70 -0.57 11.83
N ARG A 123 3.30 0.00 12.98
CA ARG A 123 3.57 -0.52 14.32
C ARG A 123 2.38 -1.31 14.85
#